data_AF-A0A4V3UXG5-F1
#
_entry.id   AF-A0A4V3UXG5-F1
#
_cell.length_a   1.000
_cell.length_b   1.000
_cell.length_c   1.000
_cell.angle_alpha   90.00
_cell.angle_beta   90.00
_cell.angle_gamma   90.00
#
_symmetry.space_group_name_H-M   'P 1'
#
loop_
_entity.id
_entity.type
_entity.pdbx_description
1 polymer ?
#
loop_
_entity_poly.entity_id
_entity_poly.type
_entity_poly.pdbx_seq_one_letter_code
_entity_poly.pdbx_strand_id
1 'polypeptide(L)'
;MKMLMIIVTLFALTGCVEYKWVKADSTDQQEMLAETECQANALRDLPPDNIVTDKYTSKDKKTKKSDTSYTIEDINQDKREILVKSCMLNKGWNQIEIQH
;
A
#
# COMPACT_ATOMS: atom_id res chain seq x y z
N MET A 1 26.61 -22.26 15.41
CA MET A 1 25.39 -22.56 16.21
C MET A 1 24.79 -21.32 16.86
N LYS A 2 25.55 -20.54 17.64
CA LYS A 2 25.05 -19.34 18.35
C LYS A 2 24.48 -18.24 17.43
N MET A 3 25.12 -18.00 16.27
CA MET A 3 24.66 -17.03 15.27
C MET A 3 23.39 -17.48 14.53
N LEU A 4 23.20 -18.80 14.35
CA LEU A 4 22.03 -19.36 13.68
C LEU A 4 20.77 -19.22 14.54
N MET A 5 20.89 -19.41 15.86
CA MET A 5 19.78 -19.18 16.80
C MET A 5 19.33 -17.72 16.83
N ILE A 6 20.25 -16.77 16.72
CA ILE A 6 19.95 -15.32 16.73
C ILE A 6 19.16 -14.93 15.47
N ILE A 7 19.56 -15.43 14.30
CA ILE A 7 18.85 -15.15 13.04
C ILE A 7 17.44 -15.75 13.04
N VAL A 8 17.28 -16.98 13.56
CA VAL A 8 15.95 -17.62 13.68
C VAL A 8 15.04 -16.88 14.67
N THR A 9 15.58 -16.35 15.78
CA THR A 9 14.78 -15.56 16.73
C THR A 9 14.35 -14.22 16.14
N LEU A 10 15.22 -13.54 15.38
CA LEU A 10 14.88 -12.27 14.73
C LEU A 10 13.75 -12.40 13.69
N PHE A 11 13.70 -13.49 12.91
CA PHE A 11 12.60 -13.75 11.98
C PHE A 11 11.32 -14.21 12.67
N ALA A 12 11.40 -14.86 13.82
CA ALA A 12 10.22 -15.26 14.59
C ALA A 12 9.50 -14.08 15.27
N LEU A 13 10.17 -12.93 15.40
CA LEU A 13 9.62 -11.71 16.01
C LEU A 13 8.86 -10.81 15.02
N THR A 14 8.94 -11.07 13.71
CA THR A 14 8.21 -10.31 12.69
C THR A 14 6.94 -11.07 12.30
N GLY A 15 5.89 -10.95 13.11
CA GLY A 15 4.56 -11.41 12.73
C GLY A 15 4.04 -10.57 11.56
N CYS A 16 3.65 -11.22 10.46
CA CYS A 16 2.95 -10.53 9.37
C CYS A 16 1.56 -10.15 9.86
N VAL A 17 1.36 -8.86 10.13
CA VAL A 17 0.05 -8.28 10.46
C VAL A 17 -0.73 -8.10 9.16
N GLU A 18 -1.87 -8.78 9.03
CA GLU A 18 -2.80 -8.63 7.92
C GLU A 18 -4.10 -7.99 8.44
N TYR A 19 -4.73 -7.12 7.64
CA TYR A 19 -5.99 -6.48 7.99
C TYR A 19 -7.09 -6.90 7.02
N LYS A 20 -8.30 -7.12 7.54
CA LYS A 20 -9.49 -7.46 6.73
C LYS A 20 -10.68 -6.60 7.13
N TRP A 21 -11.56 -6.32 6.18
CA TRP A 21 -12.85 -5.68 6.45
C TRP A 21 -13.91 -6.72 6.82
N VAL A 22 -14.66 -6.45 7.88
CA VAL A 22 -15.74 -7.33 8.37
C VAL A 22 -17.02 -6.56 8.59
N LYS A 23 -18.13 -7.21 8.25
CA LYS A 23 -19.49 -6.75 8.50
C LYS A 23 -20.37 -7.97 8.77
N ALA A 24 -21.38 -7.83 9.62
CA ALA A 24 -22.30 -8.92 9.93
C ALA A 24 -23.03 -9.37 8.65
N ASP A 25 -23.13 -10.70 8.46
CA ASP A 25 -23.81 -11.34 7.34
C ASP A 25 -23.31 -10.93 5.94
N SER A 26 -22.08 -10.42 5.84
CA SER A 26 -21.48 -10.01 4.57
C SER A 26 -20.60 -11.09 3.97
N THR A 27 -20.58 -11.17 2.64
CA THR A 27 -19.65 -12.04 1.89
C THR A 27 -18.40 -11.29 1.46
N ASP A 28 -17.32 -12.03 1.18
CA ASP A 28 -16.08 -11.46 0.63
C ASP A 28 -16.31 -10.71 -0.70
N GLN A 29 -17.31 -11.14 -1.49
CA GLN A 29 -17.68 -10.42 -2.71
C GLN A 29 -18.29 -9.05 -2.41
N GLN A 30 -19.10 -8.94 -1.35
CA GLN A 30 -19.66 -7.66 -0.93
C GLN A 30 -18.59 -6.74 -0.35
N GLU A 31 -17.59 -7.28 0.34
CA GLU A 31 -16.39 -6.55 0.79
C GLU A 31 -15.66 -5.94 -0.41
N MET A 32 -15.29 -6.78 -1.39
CA MET A 32 -14.57 -6.35 -2.58
C MET A 32 -15.32 -5.27 -3.37
N LEU A 33 -16.63 -5.41 -3.55
CA LEU A 33 -17.46 -4.42 -4.24
C LEU A 33 -17.50 -3.09 -3.49
N ALA A 34 -17.68 -3.13 -2.16
CA ALA A 34 -17.72 -1.92 -1.34
C ALA A 34 -16.36 -1.20 -1.33
N GLU A 35 -15.26 -1.95 -1.20
CA GLU A 35 -13.92 -1.40 -1.22
C GLU A 35 -13.60 -0.78 -2.59
N THR A 36 -13.94 -1.46 -3.69
CA THR A 36 -13.76 -0.94 -5.05
C THR A 36 -14.51 0.36 -5.27
N GLU A 37 -15.76 0.44 -4.79
CA GLU A 37 -16.56 1.67 -4.87
C GLU A 37 -15.91 2.81 -4.07
N CYS A 38 -15.43 2.51 -2.85
CA CYS A 38 -14.74 3.49 -2.02
C CYS A 38 -13.41 3.96 -2.64
N GLN A 39 -12.65 3.08 -3.26
CA GLN A 39 -11.43 3.41 -4.01
C GLN A 39 -11.73 4.33 -5.21
N ALA A 40 -12.79 4.02 -5.96
CA ALA A 40 -13.21 4.83 -7.10
C ALA A 40 -13.64 6.25 -6.67
N ASN A 41 -14.37 6.36 -5.55
CA ASN A 41 -14.76 7.67 -5.00
C ASN A 41 -13.54 8.45 -4.49
N ALA A 42 -12.63 7.79 -3.76
CA ALA A 42 -11.40 8.43 -3.28
C ALA A 42 -10.52 8.95 -4.43
N LEU A 43 -10.43 8.22 -5.55
CA LEU A 43 -9.70 8.67 -6.74
C LEU A 43 -10.36 9.86 -7.44
N ARG A 44 -11.70 9.94 -7.43
CA ARG A 44 -12.42 11.09 -7.97
C ARG A 44 -12.24 12.34 -7.11
N ASP A 45 -12.30 12.17 -5.79
CA ASP A 45 -12.24 13.28 -4.84
C ASP A 45 -10.80 13.79 -4.66
N LEU A 46 -9.82 12.88 -4.71
CA LEU A 46 -8.40 13.22 -4.58
C LEU A 46 -7.55 12.48 -5.63
N PRO A 47 -7.49 13.00 -6.87
CA PRO A 47 -6.71 12.41 -7.94
C PRO A 47 -5.21 12.27 -7.59
N PRO A 48 -4.49 11.34 -8.26
CA PRO A 48 -3.05 11.24 -8.14
C PRO A 48 -2.34 12.55 -8.42
N ASP A 49 -1.44 12.95 -7.51
CA ASP A 49 -0.55 14.10 -7.70
C ASP A 49 0.88 13.62 -7.72
N ASN A 50 1.31 13.24 -8.93
CA ASN A 50 2.60 12.63 -9.19
C ASN A 50 3.68 13.70 -9.28
N ILE A 51 4.59 13.73 -8.30
CA ILE A 51 5.75 14.62 -8.29
C ILE A 51 7.04 13.83 -8.52
N VAL A 52 7.99 14.44 -9.21
CA VAL A 52 9.34 13.88 -9.32
C VAL A 52 10.10 14.21 -8.05
N THR A 53 10.48 13.18 -7.29
CA THR A 53 11.22 13.35 -6.03
C THR A 53 12.72 13.18 -6.20
N ASP A 54 13.14 12.43 -7.21
CA ASP A 54 14.55 12.23 -7.52
C ASP A 54 14.78 12.07 -9.02
N LYS A 55 15.99 12.41 -9.46
CA LYS A 55 16.47 12.28 -10.82
C LYS A 55 17.89 11.75 -10.81
N TYR A 56 18.07 10.58 -11.38
CA TYR A 56 19.38 9.96 -11.53
C TYR A 56 19.75 9.83 -13.00
N THR A 57 20.91 10.37 -13.39
CA THR A 57 21.46 10.20 -14.74
C THR A 57 22.73 9.36 -14.69
N SER A 58 22.70 8.18 -15.31
CA SER A 58 23.89 7.37 -15.54
C SER A 58 24.48 7.70 -16.92
N LYS A 59 25.81 7.66 -17.03
CA LYS A 59 26.52 7.82 -18.30
C LYS A 59 27.44 6.63 -18.53
N ASP A 60 27.23 5.93 -19.63
CA ASP A 60 28.11 4.85 -20.07
C ASP A 60 29.25 5.46 -20.91
N LYS A 61 30.49 5.36 -20.39
CA LYS A 61 31.68 5.88 -21.05
C LYS A 61 32.07 5.10 -22.31
N LYS A 62 31.72 3.81 -22.41
CA LYS A 62 32.07 2.91 -23.52
C LYS A 62 31.12 3.09 -24.69
N THR A 63 29.82 3.21 -24.42
CA THR A 63 28.79 3.40 -25.47
C THR A 63 28.43 4.86 -25.72
N LYS A 64 28.94 5.79 -24.90
CA LYS A 64 28.59 7.22 -24.89
C LYS A 64 27.09 7.49 -24.71
N LYS A 65 26.35 6.53 -24.15
CA LYS A 65 24.92 6.68 -23.85
C LYS A 65 24.73 7.33 -22.47
N SER A 66 23.62 8.03 -22.32
CA SER A 66 23.16 8.54 -21.03
C SER A 66 21.72 8.12 -20.82
N ASP A 67 21.45 7.49 -19.69
CA ASP A 67 20.12 7.10 -19.27
C ASP A 67 19.73 7.94 -18.06
N THR A 68 18.50 8.45 -18.06
CA THR A 68 17.97 9.24 -16.95
C THR A 68 16.73 8.57 -16.41
N SER A 69 16.77 8.25 -15.12
CA SER A 69 15.65 7.70 -14.38
C SER A 69 15.07 8.77 -13.46
N TYR A 70 13.76 8.75 -13.30
CA TYR A 70 13.03 9.62 -12.40
C TYR A 70 12.32 8.76 -11.36
N THR A 71 12.41 9.17 -10.10
CA THR A 71 11.54 8.64 -9.04
C THR A 71 10.31 9.54 -8.97
N ILE A 72 9.13 8.94 -9.07
CA ILE A 72 7.85 9.63 -9.04
C ILE A 72 7.08 9.13 -7.82
N GLU A 73 6.56 10.06 -7.04
CA GLU A 73 5.75 9.79 -5.85
C GLU A 73 4.40 10.48 -5.99
N ASP A 74 3.33 9.76 -5.62
CA ASP A 74 2.00 10.33 -5.53
C ASP A 74 1.75 10.85 -4.11
N ILE A 75 1.84 12.16 -3.93
CA ILE A 75 1.72 12.77 -2.59
C ILE A 75 0.32 12.64 -1.97
N ASN A 76 -0.67 12.25 -2.78
CA ASN A 76 -2.04 12.08 -2.34
C ASN A 76 -2.37 10.64 -1.96
N GLN A 77 -1.44 9.69 -2.10
CA GLN A 77 -1.68 8.28 -1.83
C GLN A 77 -2.20 8.04 -0.41
N ASP A 78 -1.46 8.48 0.62
CA ASP A 78 -1.84 8.27 2.02
C ASP A 78 -3.20 8.89 2.36
N LYS A 79 -3.47 10.08 1.81
CA LYS A 79 -4.76 10.77 2.00
C LYS A 79 -5.90 10.02 1.33
N ARG A 80 -5.69 9.46 0.13
CA ARG A 80 -6.70 8.61 -0.52
C ARG A 80 -6.97 7.35 0.29
N GLU A 81 -5.95 6.71 0.86
CA GLU A 81 -6.14 5.54 1.72
C GLU A 81 -7.03 5.87 2.93
N ILE A 82 -6.89 7.07 3.51
CA ILE A 82 -7.78 7.55 4.57
C ILE A 82 -9.22 7.73 4.06
N LEU A 83 -9.42 8.27 2.86
CA LEU A 83 -10.76 8.40 2.26
C LEU A 83 -11.43 7.04 2.04
N VAL A 84 -10.68 6.05 1.58
CA VAL A 84 -11.18 4.66 1.43
C VAL A 84 -11.62 4.11 2.78
N LYS A 85 -10.77 4.22 3.81
CA LYS A 85 -11.09 3.76 5.17
C LYS A 85 -12.34 4.46 5.73
N SER A 86 -12.44 5.78 5.57
CA SER A 86 -13.60 6.55 6.01
C SER A 86 -14.89 6.10 5.28
N CYS A 87 -14.81 5.88 3.97
CA CYS A 87 -15.93 5.37 3.19
C CYS A 87 -16.40 3.98 3.65
N MET A 88 -15.46 3.06 3.90
CA MET A 88 -15.75 1.72 4.40
C MET A 88 -16.43 1.76 5.77
N LEU A 89 -15.88 2.56 6.70
CA LEU A 89 -16.48 2.77 8.03
C LEU A 89 -17.90 3.34 7.93
N ASN A 90 -18.12 4.33 7.06
CA ASN A 90 -19.45 4.92 6.84
C ASN A 90 -20.45 3.90 6.24
N LYS A 91 -19.96 2.93 5.46
CA LYS A 91 -20.76 1.80 4.95
C LYS A 91 -20.97 0.69 5.99
N GLY A 92 -20.46 0.84 7.21
CA GLY A 92 -20.62 -0.09 8.32
C GLY A 92 -19.65 -1.27 8.30
N TRP A 93 -18.54 -1.16 7.56
CA TRP A 93 -17.44 -2.13 7.61
C TRP A 93 -16.48 -1.76 8.74
N ASN A 94 -15.95 -2.77 9.42
CA ASN A 94 -14.92 -2.60 10.44
C ASN A 94 -13.63 -3.25 9.97
N GLN A 95 -12.48 -2.66 10.28
CA GLN A 95 -11.18 -3.26 10.01
C GLN A 95 -10.72 -4.05 11.22
N ILE A 96 -10.35 -5.32 11.03
CA ILE A 96 -9.75 -6.16 12.07
C ILE A 96 -8.38 -6.65 11.64
N GLU A 97 -7.49 -6.81 12.60
CA GLU A 97 -6.23 -7.53 12.40
C GLU A 97 -6.50 -9.03 12.42
N ILE A 98 -5.98 -9.74 11.41
CA ILE A 98 -5.99 -11.19 11.35
C ILE A 98 -4.61 -11.69 11.77
N GLN A 99 -4.59 -12.60 12.74
CA GLN A 99 -3.39 -13.35 13.09
C GLN A 99 -3.48 -14.74 12.44
N HIS A 100 -2.41 -15.13 11.74
CA HIS A 100 -2.23 -16.46 11.14
C HIS A 100 -1.57 -17.43 12.11
#